data_AF-A0A914R2P6-F1
#
_entry.id   AF-A0A914R2P6-F1
#
_cell.length_a   1.000
_cell.length_b   1.000
_cell.length_c   1.000
_cell.angle_alpha   90.00
_cell.angle_beta   90.00
_cell.angle_gamma   90.00
#
_symmetry.space_group_name_H-M   'P 1'
#
loop_
_entity.id
_entity.type
_entity.pdbx_description
1 polymer ?
#
loop_
_entity_poly.entity_id
_entity_poly.type
_entity_poly.pdbx_seq_one_letter_code
_entity_poly.pdbx_strand_id
1 'polypeptide(L)'
;MDTFGRKFVAVYFRAGIGFLSAIFLLFGKLFLSIESFAIGTVLFGALWPIKSGVTKYYISECSPDKIRGLFTQGLVSITGLLYICAGFLLLPHFLGNDERWHFTLYIAIGIIGIFIFGAYFIPESPKFLWFQGKKFEAIKAVKAFHGKNVDIESITNGYDLERSIIHTKSNHINLRQIWEDNGLRSSLILTFVTMLVNLVGPLQIYFVYSITLKIKYGFTTSQAVTFELFLNLACLPLVLF
;
A
#
# COMPACT_ATOMS: atom_id res chain seq x y z
N MET A 1 -12.95 0.79 7.69
CA MET A 1 -13.05 0.06 6.40
C MET A 1 -14.42 -0.60 6.28
N ASP A 2 -14.89 -1.26 7.33
CA ASP A 2 -16.15 -2.03 7.29
C ASP A 2 -17.42 -1.17 7.23
N THR A 3 -17.33 0.11 7.57
CA THR A 3 -18.45 1.07 7.49
C THR A 3 -18.47 1.88 6.18
N PHE A 4 -17.33 2.38 5.73
CA PHE A 4 -17.24 3.34 4.61
C PHE A 4 -16.98 2.70 3.24
N GLY A 5 -16.61 1.43 3.17
CA GLY A 5 -16.22 0.77 1.93
C GLY A 5 -14.71 0.79 1.71
N ARG A 6 -14.21 -0.30 1.13
CA ARG A 6 -12.77 -0.52 0.96
C ARG A 6 -12.20 0.37 -0.13
N LYS A 7 -12.92 0.54 -1.25
CA LYS A 7 -12.59 1.49 -2.30
C LYS A 7 -12.61 2.93 -1.78
N PHE A 8 -13.58 3.28 -0.93
CA PHE A 8 -13.63 4.63 -0.38
C PHE A 8 -12.38 5.00 0.42
N VAL A 9 -11.97 4.10 1.32
CA VAL A 9 -10.76 4.30 2.12
C VAL A 9 -9.49 4.17 1.27
N ALA A 10 -9.45 3.21 0.34
CA ALA A 10 -8.30 2.96 -0.53
C ALA A 10 -8.03 4.13 -1.47
N VAL A 11 -9.08 4.75 -1.99
CA VAL A 11 -8.99 5.75 -3.05
C VAL A 11 -9.23 7.14 -2.51
N TYR A 12 -10.44 7.47 -2.07
CA TYR A 12 -10.80 8.85 -1.76
C TYR A 12 -10.12 9.38 -0.50
N PHE A 13 -10.13 8.60 0.59
CA PHE A 13 -9.48 9.02 1.84
C PHE A 13 -7.96 9.14 1.67
N ARG A 14 -7.36 8.14 1.02
CA ARG A 14 -5.93 8.15 0.66
C ARG A 14 -5.58 9.35 -0.25
N ALA A 15 -6.39 9.60 -1.28
CA ALA A 15 -6.17 10.70 -2.20
C ALA A 15 -6.25 12.05 -1.50
N GLY A 16 -7.24 12.25 -0.63
CA GLY A 16 -7.39 13.47 0.15
C GLY A 16 -6.17 13.77 1.02
N ILE A 17 -5.69 12.78 1.79
CA ILE A 17 -4.46 12.93 2.59
C ILE A 17 -3.24 13.15 1.69
N GLY A 18 -3.19 12.48 0.53
CA GLY A 18 -2.12 12.65 -0.47
C GLY A 18 -2.04 14.07 -1.01
N PHE A 19 -3.18 14.65 -1.41
CA PHE A 19 -3.23 16.05 -1.85
C PHE A 19 -2.83 17.01 -0.73
N LEU A 20 -3.35 16.81 0.48
CA LEU A 20 -3.02 17.67 1.61
C LEU A 20 -1.53 17.62 1.94
N SER A 21 -0.95 16.43 1.98
CA SER A 21 0.49 16.21 2.17
C SER A 21 1.32 16.94 1.09
N ALA A 22 0.95 16.80 -0.19
CA ALA A 22 1.65 17.46 -1.28
C ALA A 22 1.59 19.00 -1.18
N ILE A 23 0.45 19.56 -0.78
CA ILE A 23 0.29 21.01 -0.55
C ILE A 23 1.21 21.50 0.56
N PHE A 24 1.25 20.81 1.70
CA PHE A 24 2.13 21.19 2.81
C PHE A 24 3.63 21.07 2.45
N LEU A 25 4.01 20.03 1.68
CA LEU A 25 5.39 19.89 1.19
C LEU A 25 5.75 21.00 0.17
N LEU A 26 4.82 21.39 -0.70
CA LEU A 26 5.02 22.53 -1.62
C LEU A 26 5.15 23.85 -0.86
N PHE A 27 4.31 24.09 0.15
CA PHE A 27 4.45 25.27 1.00
C PHE A 27 5.76 25.28 1.79
N GLY A 28 6.22 24.13 2.26
CA GLY A 28 7.54 23.99 2.87
C GLY A 28 8.66 24.43 1.92
N LYS A 29 8.55 24.14 0.62
CA LYS A 29 9.52 24.63 -0.39
C LYS A 29 9.36 26.12 -0.69
N LEU A 30 8.14 26.61 -0.88
CA LEU A 30 7.86 28.00 -1.29
C LEU A 30 8.19 29.01 -0.19
N PHE A 31 7.84 28.69 1.06
CA PHE A 31 8.03 29.58 2.21
C PHE A 31 9.26 29.23 3.04
N LEU A 32 10.04 28.20 2.65
CA LEU A 32 11.18 27.67 3.41
C LEU A 32 10.82 27.36 4.88
N SER A 33 9.56 26.97 5.13
CA SER A 33 9.04 26.64 6.46
C SER A 33 9.26 25.17 6.78
N ILE A 34 10.02 24.92 7.85
CA ILE A 34 10.28 23.58 8.35
C ILE A 34 9.03 22.94 8.97
N GLU A 35 8.14 23.74 9.55
CA GLU A 35 6.88 23.29 10.15
C GLU A 35 5.95 22.73 9.08
N SER A 36 5.79 23.46 7.97
CA SER A 36 4.98 23.02 6.83
C SER A 36 5.54 21.73 6.22
N PHE A 37 6.87 21.65 6.08
CA PHE A 37 7.55 20.46 5.59
C PHE A 37 7.35 19.25 6.53
N ALA A 38 7.47 19.46 7.84
CA ALA A 38 7.26 18.43 8.85
C ALA A 38 5.82 17.88 8.82
N ILE A 39 4.81 18.76 8.78
CA ILE A 39 3.40 18.38 8.68
C ILE A 39 3.15 17.57 7.41
N GLY A 40 3.67 18.05 6.27
CA GLY A 40 3.55 17.34 4.99
C GLY A 40 4.14 15.92 5.04
N THR A 41 5.29 15.78 5.70
CA THR A 41 5.98 14.49 5.87
C THR A 41 5.21 13.54 6.80
N VAL A 42 4.64 14.05 7.90
CA VAL A 42 3.79 13.25 8.81
C VAL A 42 2.56 12.72 8.09
N LEU A 43 1.88 13.58 7.31
CA LEU A 43 0.73 13.17 6.50
C LEU A 43 1.13 12.12 5.46
N PHE A 44 2.28 12.29 4.81
CA PHE A 44 2.80 11.29 3.87
C PHE A 44 3.09 9.96 4.55
N GLY A 45 3.72 9.99 5.73
CA GLY A 45 3.99 8.81 6.55
C GLY A 45 2.73 8.04 6.91
N ALA A 46 1.64 8.75 7.25
CA ALA A 46 0.34 8.14 7.54
C ALA A 46 -0.28 7.41 6.33
N LEU A 47 0.08 7.79 5.09
CA LEU A 47 -0.39 7.10 3.89
C LEU A 47 0.20 5.70 3.71
N TRP A 48 1.36 5.42 4.30
CA TRP A 48 2.04 4.14 4.14
C TRP A 48 1.23 2.95 4.69
N PRO A 49 0.81 2.93 5.97
CA PRO A 49 0.03 1.83 6.52
C PRO A 49 -1.33 1.67 5.82
N ILE A 50 -1.96 2.79 5.44
CA ILE A 50 -3.21 2.80 4.68
C ILE A 50 -2.99 2.11 3.32
N LYS A 51 -1.90 2.45 2.60
CA LYS A 51 -1.52 1.79 1.33
C LYS A 51 -1.37 0.28 1.50
N SER A 52 -0.51 -0.13 2.42
CA SER A 52 -0.07 -1.52 2.53
C SER A 52 -1.18 -2.43 3.02
N GLY A 53 -2.06 -1.93 3.90
CA GLY A 53 -3.21 -2.66 4.40
C GLY A 53 -4.34 -2.70 3.37
N VAL A 54 -4.92 -1.54 3.05
CA VAL A 54 -6.18 -1.48 2.28
C VAL A 54 -6.03 -2.12 0.91
N THR A 55 -4.91 -1.88 0.22
CA THR A 55 -4.71 -2.39 -1.14
C THR A 55 -4.60 -3.92 -1.16
N LYS A 56 -3.90 -4.52 -0.18
CA LYS A 56 -3.81 -5.98 -0.05
C LYS A 56 -5.17 -6.59 0.29
N TYR A 57 -5.91 -5.98 1.21
CA TYR A 57 -7.25 -6.40 1.58
C TYR A 57 -8.22 -6.34 0.40
N TYR A 58 -8.21 -5.24 -0.36
CA TYR A 58 -9.04 -5.06 -1.53
C TYR A 58 -8.74 -6.11 -2.60
N ILE A 59 -7.46 -6.32 -2.93
CA ILE A 59 -7.06 -7.30 -3.94
C ILE A 59 -7.39 -8.72 -3.48
N SER A 60 -7.16 -9.07 -2.20
CA SER A 60 -7.50 -10.40 -1.69
C SER A 60 -8.99 -10.72 -1.82
N GLU A 61 -9.87 -9.73 -1.68
CA GLU A 61 -11.32 -9.93 -1.78
C GLU A 61 -11.85 -9.94 -3.20
N CYS A 62 -11.15 -9.28 -4.13
CA CYS A 62 -11.54 -9.25 -5.53
C CYS A 62 -10.93 -10.41 -6.33
N SER A 63 -9.82 -11.00 -5.86
CA SER A 63 -9.12 -12.07 -6.57
C SER A 63 -9.78 -13.44 -6.32
N PRO A 64 -9.90 -14.31 -7.35
CA PRO A 64 -10.30 -15.70 -7.16
C PRO A 64 -9.34 -16.47 -6.26
N ASP A 65 -9.85 -17.39 -5.44
CA ASP A 65 -9.06 -18.10 -4.41
C ASP A 65 -7.83 -18.82 -4.99
N LYS A 66 -7.97 -19.43 -6.18
CA LYS A 66 -6.90 -20.20 -6.84
C LYS A 66 -5.68 -19.35 -7.22
N ILE A 67 -5.87 -18.08 -7.54
CA ILE A 67 -4.82 -17.18 -8.04
C ILE A 67 -4.55 -15.99 -7.11
N ARG A 68 -5.24 -15.92 -5.96
CA ARG A 68 -5.07 -14.85 -4.96
C ARG A 68 -3.61 -14.65 -4.58
N GLY A 69 -2.87 -15.74 -4.35
CA GLY A 69 -1.44 -15.69 -4.03
C GLY A 69 -0.62 -14.95 -5.10
N LEU A 70 -0.83 -15.31 -6.38
CA LEU A 70 -0.16 -14.69 -7.52
C LEU A 70 -0.49 -13.20 -7.65
N PHE A 71 -1.76 -12.80 -7.44
CA PHE A 71 -2.14 -11.39 -7.45
C PHE A 71 -1.49 -10.60 -6.31
N THR A 72 -1.47 -11.16 -5.10
CA THR A 72 -0.85 -10.50 -3.94
C THR A 72 0.67 -10.39 -4.08
N GLN A 73 1.32 -11.41 -4.65
CA GLN A 73 2.75 -11.40 -4.94
C GLN A 73 3.09 -10.43 -6.08
N GLY A 74 2.33 -10.49 -7.19
CA GLY A 74 2.52 -9.58 -8.32
C GLY A 74 2.37 -8.11 -7.91
N LEU A 75 1.53 -7.80 -6.94
CA LEU A 75 1.41 -6.48 -6.32
C LEU A 75 2.75 -5.99 -5.72
N VAL A 76 3.45 -6.87 -5.00
CA VAL A 76 4.77 -6.60 -4.41
C VAL A 76 5.79 -6.41 -5.52
N SER A 77 5.80 -7.29 -6.52
CA SER A 77 6.71 -7.23 -7.66
C SER A 77 6.56 -5.94 -8.47
N ILE A 78 5.32 -5.57 -8.82
CA ILE A 78 5.00 -4.33 -9.54
C ILE A 78 5.39 -3.12 -8.69
N THR A 79 5.13 -3.15 -7.38
CA THR A 79 5.54 -2.05 -6.48
C THR A 79 7.05 -1.86 -6.48
N GLY A 80 7.83 -2.95 -6.43
CA GLY A 80 9.29 -2.89 -6.50
C GLY A 80 9.80 -2.33 -7.84
N LEU A 81 9.23 -2.80 -8.97
CA LEU A 81 9.54 -2.24 -10.29
C LEU A 81 9.25 -0.73 -10.37
N LEU A 82 8.11 -0.29 -9.84
CA LEU A 82 7.75 1.13 -9.82
C LEU A 82 8.71 1.96 -8.96
N TYR A 83 9.22 1.43 -7.84
CA TYR A 83 10.25 2.10 -7.06
C TYR A 83 11.55 2.28 -7.84
N ILE A 84 11.96 1.27 -8.62
CA ILE A 84 13.14 1.35 -9.47
C ILE A 84 12.94 2.44 -10.54
N CYS A 85 11.81 2.44 -11.23
CA CYS A 85 11.46 3.48 -12.20
C CYS A 85 11.42 4.88 -11.57
N ALA A 86 10.86 5.02 -10.37
CA ALA A 86 10.84 6.27 -9.64
C ALA A 86 12.25 6.72 -9.24
N GLY A 87 13.13 5.78 -8.87
CA GLY A 87 14.53 6.08 -8.61
C GLY A 87 15.24 6.66 -9.84
N PHE A 88 14.93 6.17 -11.05
CA PHE A 88 15.47 6.75 -12.29
C PHE A 88 15.01 8.21 -12.52
N LEU A 89 13.75 8.52 -12.20
CA LEU A 89 13.24 9.90 -12.24
C LEU A 89 13.93 10.81 -11.21
N LEU A 90 14.35 10.24 -10.08
CA LEU A 90 14.97 10.93 -8.95
C LEU A 90 16.51 10.99 -9.02
N LEU A 91 17.15 10.70 -10.16
CA LEU A 91 18.58 11.04 -10.28
C LEU A 91 18.78 12.56 -10.21
N PRO A 92 19.95 13.03 -9.73
CA PRO A 92 20.27 14.45 -9.66
C PRO A 92 20.19 15.20 -10.99
N HIS A 93 20.43 14.51 -12.11
CA HIS A 93 20.33 15.07 -13.46
C HIS A 93 18.88 15.34 -13.89
N PHE A 94 17.92 14.59 -13.35
CA PHE A 94 16.49 14.72 -13.65
C PHE A 94 15.80 15.56 -12.56
N LEU A 95 15.02 14.92 -11.69
CA LEU A 95 14.22 15.58 -10.65
C LEU A 95 14.90 15.57 -9.27
N GLY A 96 15.93 14.75 -9.05
CA GLY A 96 16.57 14.56 -7.74
C GLY A 96 17.55 15.65 -7.32
N ASN A 97 17.25 16.92 -7.57
CA ASN A 97 18.10 18.04 -7.17
C ASN A 97 17.31 19.10 -6.37
N ASP A 98 18.02 20.00 -5.71
CA ASP A 98 17.47 20.99 -4.76
C ASP A 98 16.44 21.93 -5.40
N GLU A 99 16.57 22.15 -6.71
CA GLU A 99 15.65 22.98 -7.48
C GLU A 99 14.43 22.21 -7.95
N ARG A 100 14.57 20.96 -8.43
CA ARG A 100 13.53 20.25 -9.20
C ARG A 100 12.79 19.14 -8.44
N TRP A 101 13.19 18.80 -7.22
CA TRP A 101 12.57 17.69 -6.46
C TRP A 101 11.05 17.85 -6.30
N HIS A 102 10.60 19.11 -6.17
CA HIS A 102 9.19 19.45 -5.98
C HIS A 102 8.32 19.13 -7.21
N PHE A 103 8.89 18.99 -8.42
CA PHE A 103 8.13 18.52 -9.58
C PHE A 103 7.58 17.11 -9.40
N THR A 104 8.24 16.28 -8.58
CA THR A 104 7.72 14.96 -8.19
C THR A 104 6.37 15.07 -7.48
N LEU A 105 6.12 16.16 -6.75
CA LEU A 105 4.84 16.41 -6.08
C LEU A 105 3.74 16.70 -7.10
N TYR A 106 4.01 17.46 -8.15
CA TYR A 106 3.03 17.70 -9.23
C TYR A 106 2.70 16.41 -9.99
N ILE A 107 3.70 15.57 -10.26
CA ILE A 107 3.49 14.25 -10.86
C ILE A 107 2.61 13.39 -9.95
N ALA A 108 2.88 13.38 -8.63
CA ALA A 108 2.08 12.64 -7.66
C ALA A 108 0.62 13.11 -7.64
N ILE A 109 0.38 14.42 -7.61
CA ILE A 109 -0.96 15.04 -7.70
C ILE A 109 -1.68 14.60 -8.97
N GLY A 110 -1.00 14.60 -10.12
CA GLY A 110 -1.54 14.12 -11.40
C GLY A 110 -1.95 12.63 -11.35
N ILE A 111 -1.07 11.77 -10.81
CA ILE A 111 -1.35 10.33 -10.66
C ILE A 111 -2.53 10.10 -9.70
N ILE A 112 -2.64 10.88 -8.62
CA ILE A 112 -3.80 10.80 -7.71
C ILE A 112 -5.09 11.16 -8.45
N GLY A 113 -5.07 12.16 -9.33
CA GLY A 113 -6.20 12.52 -10.18
C GLY A 113 -6.63 11.37 -11.11
N ILE A 114 -5.67 10.75 -11.79
CA ILE A 114 -5.90 9.56 -12.64
C ILE A 114 -6.46 8.41 -11.81
N PHE A 115 -5.95 8.21 -10.59
CA PHE A 115 -6.40 7.15 -9.70
C PHE A 115 -7.85 7.35 -9.24
N ILE A 116 -8.25 8.58 -8.90
CA ILE A 116 -9.64 8.92 -8.59
C ILE A 116 -10.55 8.64 -9.78
N PHE A 117 -10.14 9.06 -10.97
CA PHE A 117 -10.91 8.84 -12.20
C PHE A 117 -11.06 7.35 -12.53
N GLY A 118 -9.95 6.61 -12.49
CA GLY A 118 -9.95 5.16 -12.73
C GLY A 118 -10.79 4.40 -11.72
N ALA A 119 -10.79 4.83 -10.46
CA ALA A 119 -11.61 4.23 -9.43
C ALA A 119 -13.10 4.31 -9.77
N TYR A 120 -13.59 5.35 -10.46
CA TYR A 120 -15.01 5.45 -10.82
C TYR A 120 -15.51 4.23 -11.60
N PHE A 121 -14.68 3.67 -12.49
CA PHE A 121 -15.03 2.52 -13.32
C PHE A 121 -14.91 1.16 -12.62
N ILE A 122 -14.14 1.08 -11.54
CA ILE A 122 -13.87 -0.17 -10.84
C ILE A 122 -14.97 -0.44 -9.79
N PRO A 123 -15.61 -1.63 -9.78
CA PRO A 123 -16.61 -1.95 -8.76
C PRO A 123 -15.99 -2.03 -7.36
N GLU A 124 -16.80 -1.81 -6.33
CA GLU A 124 -16.40 -2.01 -4.93
C GLU A 124 -16.16 -3.51 -4.64
N SER A 125 -15.46 -3.83 -3.55
CA SER A 125 -15.23 -5.22 -3.14
C SER A 125 -16.55 -6.02 -3.09
N PRO A 126 -16.66 -7.17 -3.79
CA PRO A 126 -17.88 -7.99 -3.79
C PRO A 126 -18.30 -8.42 -2.38
N LYS A 127 -17.32 -8.78 -1.54
CA LYS A 127 -17.53 -9.20 -0.15
C LYS A 127 -18.08 -8.06 0.71
N PHE A 128 -17.54 -6.85 0.55
CA PHE A 128 -18.07 -5.67 1.24
C PHE A 128 -19.52 -5.39 0.82
N LEU A 129 -19.82 -5.41 -0.48
CA LEU A 129 -21.18 -5.20 -0.99
C LEU A 129 -22.16 -6.26 -0.47
N TRP A 130 -21.73 -7.52 -0.37
CA TRP A 130 -22.54 -8.61 0.17
C TRP A 130 -22.88 -8.40 1.65
N PHE A 131 -21.90 -8.01 2.47
CA PHE A 131 -22.10 -7.77 3.90
C PHE A 131 -22.99 -6.55 4.17
N GLN A 132 -22.93 -5.53 3.31
CA GLN A 132 -23.82 -4.37 3.31
C GLN A 132 -25.24 -4.66 2.80
N GLY A 133 -25.54 -5.91 2.41
CA GLY A 133 -26.86 -6.31 1.92
C GLY A 133 -27.15 -5.95 0.46
N LYS A 134 -26.17 -5.39 -0.27
CA LYS A 134 -26.31 -5.01 -1.68
C LYS A 134 -26.04 -6.18 -2.62
N LYS A 135 -26.88 -7.23 -2.55
CA LYS A 135 -26.66 -8.50 -3.25
C LYS A 135 -26.52 -8.36 -4.77
N PHE A 136 -27.34 -7.52 -5.41
CA PHE A 136 -27.27 -7.33 -6.86
C PHE A 136 -25.94 -6.70 -7.32
N GLU A 137 -25.48 -5.65 -6.60
CA GLU A 137 -24.19 -5.01 -6.87
C GLU A 137 -23.03 -5.96 -6.60
N ALA A 138 -23.12 -6.77 -5.54
CA ALA A 138 -22.12 -7.78 -5.22
C ALA A 138 -21.98 -8.83 -6.34
N ILE A 139 -23.09 -9.36 -6.86
CA ILE A 139 -23.07 -10.31 -7.98
C ILE A 139 -22.48 -9.67 -9.24
N LYS A 140 -22.80 -8.40 -9.51
CA LYS A 140 -22.21 -7.65 -10.63
C LYS A 140 -20.70 -7.51 -10.46
N ALA A 141 -20.23 -7.22 -9.25
CA ALA A 141 -18.80 -7.12 -8.93
C ALA A 141 -18.09 -8.48 -9.07
N VAL A 142 -18.69 -9.58 -8.59
CA VAL A 142 -18.15 -10.95 -8.79
C VAL A 142 -17.98 -11.24 -10.28
N LYS A 143 -19.01 -10.99 -11.10
CA LYS A 143 -18.93 -11.19 -12.56
C LYS A 143 -17.86 -10.33 -13.22
N ALA A 144 -17.63 -9.12 -12.72
CA ALA A 144 -16.61 -8.22 -13.24
C ALA A 144 -15.18 -8.71 -12.92
N PHE A 145 -14.95 -9.22 -11.71
CA PHE A 145 -13.60 -9.62 -11.26
C PHE A 145 -13.25 -11.08 -11.57
N HIS A 146 -14.20 -12.02 -11.45
CA HIS A 146 -13.95 -13.45 -11.63
C HIS A 146 -14.33 -13.92 -13.05
N GLY A 147 -15.10 -13.14 -13.80
CA GLY A 147 -15.57 -13.45 -15.15
C GLY A 147 -17.04 -13.90 -15.23
N LYS A 148 -17.56 -14.04 -16.45
CA LYS A 148 -19.00 -14.29 -16.71
C LYS A 148 -19.47 -15.72 -16.42
N ASN A 149 -18.57 -16.72 -16.49
CA ASN A 149 -18.90 -18.15 -16.38
C ASN A 149 -18.61 -18.74 -15.00
N VAL A 150 -18.65 -17.91 -13.97
CA VAL A 150 -18.28 -18.31 -12.61
C VAL A 150 -19.51 -18.77 -11.85
N ASP A 151 -19.33 -19.80 -11.04
CA ASP A 151 -20.34 -20.26 -10.09
C ASP A 151 -20.54 -19.20 -8.99
N ILE A 152 -21.56 -18.37 -9.19
CA ILE A 152 -21.92 -17.29 -8.28
C ILE A 152 -22.37 -17.87 -6.95
N GLU A 153 -23.08 -19.00 -6.97
CA GLU A 153 -23.72 -19.59 -5.80
C GLU A 153 -22.66 -20.13 -4.82
N SER A 154 -21.63 -20.80 -5.34
CA SER A 154 -20.47 -21.22 -4.53
C SER A 154 -19.77 -20.05 -3.84
N ILE A 155 -19.56 -18.93 -4.55
CA ILE A 155 -18.87 -17.75 -4.00
C ILE A 155 -19.75 -17.06 -2.94
N THR A 156 -21.04 -16.89 -3.21
CA THR A 156 -21.96 -16.25 -2.27
C THR A 156 -22.18 -17.10 -1.01
N ASN A 157 -22.23 -18.42 -1.15
CA ASN A 157 -22.28 -19.34 -0.01
C ASN A 157 -21.02 -19.22 0.85
N GLY A 158 -19.85 -19.02 0.23
CA GLY A 158 -18.60 -18.70 0.94
C GLY A 158 -18.71 -17.42 1.78
N TYR A 159 -19.30 -16.35 1.22
CA TYR A 159 -19.52 -15.10 1.97
C TYR A 159 -20.53 -15.27 3.11
N ASP A 160 -21.59 -16.04 2.92
CA ASP A 160 -22.58 -16.31 3.98
C ASP A 160 -21.99 -17.16 5.12
N LEU A 161 -21.14 -18.15 4.79
CA LEU A 161 -20.35 -18.90 5.76
C LEU A 161 -19.43 -17.98 6.56
N GLU A 162 -18.65 -17.12 5.89
CA GLU A 162 -17.79 -16.16 6.59
C GLU A 162 -18.61 -15.21 7.47
N ARG A 163 -19.76 -14.73 6.99
CA ARG A 163 -20.66 -13.86 7.76
C ARG A 163 -21.18 -14.56 9.01
N SER A 164 -21.59 -15.82 8.90
CA SER A 164 -22.07 -16.61 10.04
C SER A 164 -20.96 -16.87 11.08
N ILE A 165 -19.72 -17.11 10.64
CA ILE A 165 -18.57 -17.25 11.53
C ILE A 165 -18.31 -15.94 12.29
N ILE A 166 -18.36 -14.79 11.60
CA ILE A 166 -18.16 -13.47 12.21
C ILE A 166 -19.28 -13.14 13.20
N HIS A 167 -20.53 -13.49 12.90
CA HIS A 167 -21.64 -13.29 13.84
C HIS A 167 -21.61 -14.25 15.04
N THR A 168 -21.13 -15.48 14.85
CA THR A 168 -21.04 -16.49 15.93
C THR A 168 -19.86 -16.20 16.87
N LYS A 169 -18.73 -15.75 16.32
CA LYS A 169 -17.58 -15.25 17.10
C LYS A 169 -17.69 -13.73 17.23
N SER A 170 -18.54 -13.24 18.13
CA SER A 170 -18.62 -11.85 18.66
C SER A 170 -17.99 -10.75 17.80
N ASN A 171 -18.81 -9.76 17.39
CA ASN A 171 -18.41 -8.54 16.63
C ASN A 171 -17.14 -7.82 17.11
N HIS A 172 -16.66 -8.10 18.32
CA HIS A 172 -15.32 -7.76 18.76
C HIS A 172 -14.63 -9.01 19.33
N ILE A 173 -13.68 -9.56 18.57
CA ILE A 173 -12.69 -10.47 19.14
C ILE A 173 -11.89 -9.65 20.13
N ASN A 174 -12.05 -9.93 21.42
CA ASN A 174 -11.31 -9.21 22.44
C ASN A 174 -9.84 -9.64 22.38
N LEU A 175 -8.88 -8.71 22.53
CA LEU A 175 -7.44 -9.02 22.49
C LEU A 175 -7.06 -10.18 23.43
N ARG A 176 -7.81 -10.31 24.54
CA ARG A 176 -7.69 -11.40 25.50
C ARG A 176 -8.03 -12.78 24.90
N GLN A 177 -9.09 -12.87 24.10
CA GLN A 177 -9.49 -14.13 23.45
C GLN A 177 -8.46 -14.58 22.41
N ILE A 178 -7.80 -13.63 21.73
CA ILE A 178 -6.71 -13.95 20.79
C ILE A 178 -5.50 -14.55 21.52
N TRP A 179 -5.25 -14.09 22.75
CA TRP A 179 -4.15 -14.59 23.58
C TRP A 179 -4.44 -15.96 24.22
N GLU A 180 -5.72 -16.27 24.47
CA GLU A 180 -6.17 -17.55 25.04
C GLU A 180 -6.15 -18.69 24.00
N ASP A 181 -6.34 -18.38 22.71
CA ASP A 181 -6.21 -19.36 21.62
C ASP A 181 -4.74 -19.63 21.27
N ASN A 182 -4.27 -20.86 21.46
CA ASN A 182 -2.89 -21.27 21.21
C ASN A 182 -2.45 -21.07 19.75
N GLY A 183 -3.35 -21.24 18.78
CA GLY A 183 -3.03 -21.06 17.36
C GLY A 183 -2.85 -19.58 17.02
N LEU A 184 -3.80 -18.75 17.44
CA LEU A 184 -3.75 -17.30 17.22
C LEU A 184 -2.60 -16.64 17.98
N ARG A 185 -2.35 -17.05 19.23
CA ARG A 185 -1.22 -16.57 20.03
C ARG A 185 0.11 -16.86 19.34
N SER A 186 0.30 -18.07 18.84
CA SER A 186 1.55 -18.45 18.16
C SER A 186 1.76 -17.65 16.86
N SER A 187 0.68 -17.43 16.09
CA SER A 187 0.72 -16.59 14.89
C SER A 187 1.02 -15.13 15.21
N LEU A 188 0.41 -14.58 16.28
CA LEU A 188 0.67 -13.23 16.76
C LEU A 188 2.12 -13.06 17.23
N ILE A 189 2.65 -13.99 18.04
CA ILE A 189 4.03 -13.94 18.52
C ILE A 189 4.99 -13.99 17.34
N LEU A 190 4.77 -14.91 16.39
CA LEU A 190 5.60 -15.00 15.18
C LEU A 190 5.59 -13.69 14.40
N THR A 191 4.39 -13.14 14.14
CA THR A 191 4.23 -11.87 13.42
C THR A 191 4.93 -10.73 14.15
N PHE A 192 4.78 -10.66 15.48
CA PHE A 192 5.40 -9.62 16.31
C PHE A 192 6.92 -9.72 16.29
N VAL A 193 7.48 -10.92 16.44
CA VAL A 193 8.92 -11.16 16.37
C VAL A 193 9.46 -10.78 14.99
N THR A 194 8.78 -11.17 13.91
CA THR A 194 9.17 -10.76 12.56
C THR A 194 9.13 -9.24 12.39
N MET A 195 8.10 -8.56 12.92
CA MET A 195 8.03 -7.10 12.89
C MET A 195 9.17 -6.44 13.69
N LEU A 196 9.53 -6.98 14.85
CA LEU A 196 10.66 -6.49 15.66
C LEU A 196 12.01 -6.62 14.93
N VAL A 197 12.24 -7.73 14.24
CA VAL A 197 13.45 -7.92 13.42
C VAL A 197 13.55 -6.84 12.34
N ASN A 198 12.43 -6.46 11.72
CA ASN A 198 12.39 -5.40 10.70
C ASN A 198 12.61 -3.99 11.29
N LEU A 199 12.39 -3.79 12.60
CA LEU A 199 12.60 -2.52 13.28
C LEU A 199 14.07 -2.30 13.67
N VAL A 200 14.73 -3.33 14.21
CA VAL A 200 16.13 -3.24 14.71
C VAL A 200 17.15 -3.63 13.63
N GLY A 201 16.68 -4.21 12.53
CA GLY A 201 17.55 -4.75 11.48
C GLY A 201 18.24 -3.69 10.60
N PRO A 202 19.21 -4.14 9.78
CA PRO A 202 19.97 -3.29 8.86
C PRO A 202 19.12 -2.48 7.87
N LEU A 203 17.88 -2.92 7.60
CA LEU A 203 16.96 -2.24 6.69
C LEU A 203 16.66 -0.80 7.10
N GLN A 204 16.51 -0.50 8.40
CA GLN A 204 16.23 0.87 8.85
C GLN A 204 17.46 1.79 8.69
N ILE A 205 18.65 1.25 8.99
CA ILE A 205 19.92 1.98 8.77
C ILE A 205 20.07 2.29 7.28
N TYR A 206 19.77 1.31 6.42
CA TYR A 206 19.80 1.49 4.98
C TYR A 206 18.83 2.60 4.54
N PHE A 207 17.55 2.54 4.92
CA PHE A 207 16.56 3.54 4.49
C PHE A 207 16.90 4.98 4.91
N VAL A 208 17.46 5.16 6.11
CA VAL A 208 17.74 6.50 6.66
C VAL A 208 19.14 7.02 6.29
N TYR A 209 20.15 6.16 6.32
CA TYR A 209 21.55 6.57 6.24
C TYR A 209 22.31 6.08 4.99
N SER A 210 21.68 5.33 4.06
CA SER A 210 22.35 4.76 2.87
C SER A 210 23.19 5.81 2.10
N ILE A 211 22.59 6.96 1.74
CA ILE A 211 23.29 8.00 0.98
C ILE A 211 24.41 8.65 1.81
N THR A 212 24.11 9.02 3.07
CA THR A 212 25.07 9.67 3.97
C THR A 212 26.30 8.79 4.25
N LEU A 213 26.10 7.48 4.41
CA LEU A 213 27.19 6.53 4.61
C LEU A 213 28.06 6.42 3.36
N LYS A 214 27.48 6.34 2.16
CA LYS A 214 28.23 6.31 0.90
C LYS A 214 29.06 7.58 0.71
N ILE A 215 28.51 8.74 1.06
CA ILE A 215 29.25 10.01 1.05
C ILE A 215 30.44 9.95 2.02
N LYS A 216 30.24 9.38 3.21
CA LYS A 216 31.32 9.17 4.19
C LYS A 216 32.41 8.21 3.68
N TYR A 217 32.08 7.27 2.80
CA TYR A 217 33.04 6.40 2.11
C TYR A 217 33.72 7.05 0.89
N GLY A 218 33.48 8.34 0.63
CA GLY A 218 34.14 9.10 -0.44
C GLY A 218 33.35 9.20 -1.75
N PHE A 219 32.09 8.73 -1.79
CA PHE A 219 31.23 8.90 -2.96
C PHE A 219 30.70 10.34 -3.04
N THR A 220 30.57 10.87 -4.26
CA THR A 220 29.74 12.07 -4.48
C THR A 220 28.25 11.72 -4.37
N THR A 221 27.39 12.71 -4.09
CA THR A 221 25.92 12.51 -4.00
C THR A 221 25.37 11.85 -5.27
N SER A 222 25.86 12.24 -6.44
CA SER A 222 25.44 11.65 -7.73
C SER A 222 25.88 10.19 -7.87
N GLN A 223 27.12 9.87 -7.50
CA GLN A 223 27.61 8.48 -7.51
C GLN A 223 26.86 7.62 -6.48
N ALA A 224 26.53 8.15 -5.31
CA ALA A 224 25.80 7.44 -4.27
C ALA A 224 24.37 7.07 -4.69
N VAL A 225 23.64 7.99 -5.33
CA VAL A 225 22.28 7.74 -5.87
C VAL A 225 22.33 6.75 -7.04
N THR A 226 23.29 6.91 -7.95
CA THR A 226 23.46 6.00 -9.08
C THR A 226 23.81 4.58 -8.62
N PHE A 227 24.70 4.46 -7.62
CA PHE A 227 25.03 3.18 -7.02
C PHE A 227 23.83 2.52 -6.35
N GLU A 228 22.97 3.30 -5.68
CA GLU A 228 21.72 2.79 -5.10
C GLU A 228 20.77 2.22 -6.17
N LEU A 229 20.68 2.86 -7.32
CA LEU A 229 19.90 2.36 -8.45
C LEU A 229 20.44 1.04 -8.97
N PHE A 230 21.76 0.92 -9.13
CA PHE A 230 22.38 -0.34 -9.55
C PHE A 230 22.12 -1.47 -8.56
N LEU A 231 22.18 -1.20 -7.25
CA LEU A 231 21.83 -2.20 -6.23
C LEU A 231 20.37 -2.64 -6.33
N ASN A 232 19.43 -1.70 -6.44
CA ASN A 232 18.02 -2.02 -6.59
C ASN A 232 17.74 -2.82 -7.88
N LEU A 233 18.44 -2.50 -8.97
CA LEU A 233 18.35 -3.23 -10.23
C LEU A 233 18.93 -4.65 -10.13
N ALA A 234 20.03 -4.83 -9.40
CA ALA A 234 20.62 -6.14 -9.16
C ALA A 234 19.70 -7.05 -8.32
N CYS A 235 18.90 -6.47 -7.42
CA CYS A 235 17.92 -7.19 -6.61
C CYS A 235 16.58 -7.45 -7.33
N LEU A 236 16.37 -6.90 -8.53
CA LEU A 236 15.13 -7.04 -9.30
C LEU A 236 14.70 -8.52 -9.53
N PRO A 237 15.61 -9.48 -9.81
CA PRO A 237 15.23 -10.89 -9.97
C PRO A 237 14.53 -11.44 -8.73
N LEU A 238 15.01 -11.10 -7.52
CA LEU A 238 14.42 -11.59 -6.26
C LEU A 238 13.02 -11.02 -6.00
N VAL A 239 12.68 -9.90 -6.63
CA VAL A 239 11.36 -9.25 -6.49
C VAL A 239 10.33 -9.83 -7.47
N LEU A 240 10.78 -10.50 -8.54
CA LEU A 240 9.92 -11.10 -9.57
C LEU A 240 9.56 -12.58 -9.28
N PHE A 241 10.26 -13.24 -8.35
CA PHE A 241 10.02 -14.63 -7.93
C PHE A 241 9.34 -14.73 -6.57
#